data_AF-A0A6C0B7D2-F1
#
_entry.id   AF-A0A6C0B7D2-F1
#
_cell.length_a   1.000
_cell.length_b   1.000
_cell.length_c   1.000
_cell.angle_alpha   90.00
_cell.angle_beta   90.00
_cell.angle_gamma   90.00
#
_symmetry.space_group_name_H-M   'P 1'
#
loop_
_entity.id
_entity.type
_entity.pdbx_description
1 polymer ?
#
loop_
_entity_poly.entity_id
_entity_poly.type
_entity_poly.pdbx_seq_one_letter_code
_entity_poly.pdbx_strand_id
1 'polypeptide(L)'
;MNKAANVIKDIFLGKPEQRFQDVTTNLDDIQSKLNLKDKQIMSLLNNGNPKLSEEDVQSKISDLKTEKSELKKSLMQKQELLKDVQDEYKNRKIEEHKESLQEKQDAYVEKTGKEAKHTAKAIAEAKIAVRRARWAMRNRTRGGKRKSQKKKRRTSKRK
;
A
#
# COMPACT_ATOMS: atom_id res chain seq x y z
N MET A 1 7.32 -9.03 -0.64
CA MET A 1 7.39 -8.78 -2.11
C MET A 1 8.64 -7.97 -2.42
N ASN A 2 9.26 -8.19 -3.60
CA ASN A 2 10.62 -7.75 -3.92
C ASN A 2 10.73 -6.22 -4.10
N LYS A 3 11.15 -5.49 -3.04
CA LYS A 3 11.56 -4.08 -3.12
C LYS A 3 12.53 -3.81 -4.29
N ALA A 4 13.42 -4.76 -4.59
CA ALA A 4 14.35 -4.68 -5.71
C ALA A 4 13.65 -4.63 -7.09
N ALA A 5 12.53 -5.34 -7.28
CA ALA A 5 11.80 -5.34 -8.55
C ALA A 5 11.09 -4.00 -8.80
N ASN A 6 10.60 -3.36 -7.74
CA ASN A 6 9.97 -2.04 -7.84
C ASN A 6 10.99 -0.93 -8.07
N VAL A 7 12.17 -1.00 -7.42
CA VAL A 7 13.27 -0.06 -7.67
C VAL A 7 13.78 -0.17 -9.11
N ILE A 8 13.93 -1.38 -9.64
CA ILE A 8 14.36 -1.59 -11.04
C ILE A 8 13.30 -1.05 -12.02
N LYS A 9 12.00 -1.30 -11.77
CA LYS A 9 10.92 -0.71 -12.59
C LYS A 9 10.93 0.82 -12.56
N ASP A 10 11.11 1.42 -11.39
CA ASP A 10 11.13 2.88 -11.24
C ASP A 10 12.34 3.53 -11.93
N ILE A 11 13.49 2.84 -12.00
CA ILE A 11 14.70 3.32 -12.69
C ILE A 11 14.56 3.21 -14.22
N PHE A 12 14.01 2.11 -14.73
CA PHE A 12 13.94 1.87 -16.18
C PHE A 12 12.70 2.46 -16.86
N LEU A 13 11.59 2.61 -16.13
CA LEU A 13 10.34 3.17 -16.68
C LEU A 13 10.04 4.58 -16.15
N GLY A 14 10.81 5.10 -15.19
CA GLY A 14 10.52 6.37 -14.52
C GLY A 14 9.36 6.26 -13.53
N LYS A 15 9.29 7.21 -12.58
CA LYS A 15 8.17 7.27 -11.63
C LYS A 15 6.84 7.42 -12.40
N PRO A 16 5.75 6.77 -11.95
CA PRO A 16 4.45 6.88 -12.61
C PRO A 16 4.00 8.34 -12.79
N GLU A 17 4.34 9.23 -11.86
CA GLU A 17 4.05 10.66 -11.93
C GLU A 17 4.78 11.37 -13.08
N GLN A 18 6.04 11.00 -13.32
CA GLN A 18 6.84 11.56 -14.41
C GLN A 18 6.35 11.03 -15.77
N ARG A 19 6.06 9.72 -15.85
CA ARG A 19 5.41 9.12 -17.02
C ARG A 19 4.06 9.79 -17.32
N PHE A 20 3.29 10.11 -16.29
CA PHE A 20 2.02 10.81 -16.44
C PHE A 20 2.21 12.20 -17.06
N GLN A 21 3.15 13.01 -16.53
CA GLN A 21 3.50 14.32 -17.10
C GLN A 21 3.98 14.24 -18.55
N ASP A 22 4.83 13.26 -18.85
CA ASP A 22 5.36 13.05 -20.20
C ASP A 22 4.23 12.67 -21.18
N VAL A 23 3.27 11.83 -20.77
CA VAL A 23 2.13 11.48 -21.62
C VAL A 23 1.19 12.67 -21.80
N THR A 24 0.94 13.47 -20.76
CA THR A 24 0.07 14.66 -20.89
C THR A 24 0.66 15.73 -21.79
N THR A 25 1.95 16.03 -21.67
CA THR A 25 2.63 17.01 -22.53
C THR A 25 2.63 16.56 -24.00
N ASN A 26 2.90 15.28 -24.24
CA ASN A 26 2.80 14.70 -25.59
C ASN A 26 1.37 14.78 -26.16
N LEU A 27 0.33 14.64 -25.33
CA LEU A 27 -1.06 14.78 -25.77
C LEU A 27 -1.37 16.23 -26.20
N ASP A 28 -0.90 17.22 -25.44
CA ASP A 28 -1.08 18.64 -25.75
C ASP A 28 -0.39 19.02 -27.07
N ASP A 29 0.81 18.47 -27.30
CA ASP A 29 1.54 18.65 -28.56
C ASP A 29 0.80 18.04 -29.75
N ILE A 30 0.25 16.82 -29.59
CA ILE A 30 -0.53 16.16 -30.65
C ILE A 30 -1.79 16.96 -30.97
N GLN A 31 -2.51 17.45 -29.95
CA GLN A 31 -3.70 18.29 -30.14
C GLN A 31 -3.37 19.60 -30.86
N SER A 32 -2.25 20.23 -30.49
CA SER A 32 -1.76 21.46 -31.14
C SER A 32 -1.44 21.22 -32.62
N LYS A 33 -0.77 20.11 -32.95
CA LYS A 33 -0.49 19.70 -34.34
C LYS A 33 -1.77 19.44 -35.12
N LEU A 34 -2.76 18.79 -34.51
CA LEU A 34 -4.04 18.47 -35.14
C LEU A 34 -4.81 19.76 -35.50
N ASN A 35 -4.85 20.73 -34.58
CA ASN A 35 -5.45 22.04 -34.81
C ASN A 35 -4.73 22.84 -35.91
N LEU A 36 -3.40 22.74 -35.98
CA LEU A 36 -2.62 23.38 -37.05
C LEU A 36 -2.95 22.76 -38.41
N LYS A 37 -3.05 21.44 -38.51
CA LYS A 37 -3.43 20.75 -39.75
C LYS A 37 -4.83 21.13 -40.21
N ASP A 38 -5.78 21.28 -39.28
CA ASP A 38 -7.12 21.77 -39.60
C ASP A 38 -7.13 23.20 -40.14
N LYS A 39 -6.35 24.11 -39.54
CA LYS A 39 -6.18 25.46 -40.07
C LYS A 39 -5.56 25.47 -41.47
N GLN A 40 -4.58 24.60 -41.72
CA GLN A 40 -3.94 24.48 -43.04
C GLN A 40 -4.91 23.97 -44.11
N ILE A 41 -5.69 22.92 -43.81
CA ILE A 41 -6.71 22.40 -44.72
C ILE A 41 -7.75 23.49 -45.03
N MET A 42 -8.26 24.17 -44.01
CA MET A 42 -9.25 25.24 -44.19
C MET A 42 -8.69 26.43 -44.99
N SER A 43 -7.41 26.78 -44.80
CA SER A 43 -6.76 27.82 -45.58
C SER A 43 -6.66 27.46 -47.06
N LEU A 44 -6.33 26.21 -47.38
CA LEU A 44 -6.25 25.73 -48.77
C LEU A 44 -7.62 25.68 -49.43
N LEU A 45 -8.67 25.29 -48.70
CA LEU A 45 -10.04 25.22 -49.20
C LEU A 45 -10.65 26.60 -49.47
N ASN A 46 -10.39 27.59 -48.60
CA ASN A 46 -11.07 28.89 -48.67
C ASN A 46 -10.39 29.90 -49.62
N ASN A 47 -9.06 29.89 -49.68
CA ASN A 47 -8.31 30.94 -50.40
C ASN A 47 -7.51 30.39 -51.59
N GLY A 48 -7.43 29.06 -51.73
CA GLY A 48 -6.46 28.42 -52.61
C GLY A 48 -5.02 28.85 -52.26
N ASN A 49 -4.05 28.36 -53.02
CA ASN A 49 -2.75 28.97 -53.07
C ASN A 49 -2.57 29.47 -54.51
N PRO A 50 -2.50 30.78 -54.78
CA PRO A 50 -2.47 31.31 -56.15
C PRO A 50 -1.24 30.88 -56.96
N LYS A 51 -0.29 30.19 -56.31
CA LYS A 51 0.93 29.63 -56.92
C LYS A 51 0.85 28.13 -57.24
N LEU A 52 -0.21 27.43 -56.82
CA LEU A 52 -0.36 25.99 -57.01
C LEU A 52 -1.53 25.72 -57.96
N SER A 53 -1.42 24.66 -58.76
CA SER A 53 -2.55 24.19 -59.56
C SER A 53 -3.65 23.61 -58.66
N GLU A 54 -4.86 23.49 -59.19
CA GLU A 54 -5.97 22.86 -58.46
C GLU A 54 -5.66 21.42 -58.06
N GLU A 55 -4.97 20.66 -58.93
CA GLU A 55 -4.51 19.29 -58.66
C GLU A 55 -3.48 19.26 -57.52
N ASP A 56 -2.54 20.21 -57.49
CA ASP A 56 -1.56 20.31 -56.41
C ASP A 56 -2.22 20.67 -55.06
N VAL A 57 -3.23 21.54 -55.09
CA VAL A 57 -4.02 21.89 -53.90
C VAL A 57 -4.79 20.68 -53.39
N GLN A 58 -5.41 19.90 -54.28
CA GLN A 58 -6.12 18.67 -53.92
C GLN A 58 -5.19 17.60 -53.36
N SER A 59 -4.02 17.39 -53.99
CA SER A 59 -2.98 16.49 -53.50
C SER A 59 -2.53 16.88 -52.09
N LYS A 60 -2.25 18.16 -51.86
CA LYS A 60 -1.81 18.66 -50.55
C LYS A 60 -2.89 18.55 -49.46
N ILE A 61 -4.15 18.73 -49.81
CA ILE A 61 -5.27 18.48 -48.89
C ILE A 61 -5.36 16.99 -48.54
N SER A 62 -5.13 16.10 -49.51
CA SER A 62 -5.10 14.65 -49.27
C SER A 62 -4.00 14.26 -48.29
N ASP A 63 -2.78 14.78 -48.49
CA ASP A 63 -1.64 14.54 -47.59
C ASP A 63 -1.89 15.07 -46.17
N LEU A 64 -2.49 16.26 -46.04
CA LEU A 64 -2.85 16.80 -44.73
C LEU A 64 -3.94 15.97 -44.03
N LYS A 65 -4.86 15.35 -44.79
CA LYS A 65 -5.89 14.46 -44.24
C LYS A 65 -5.30 13.12 -43.78
N THR A 66 -4.32 12.57 -44.49
CA THR A 66 -3.63 11.34 -44.08
C THR A 66 -2.81 11.59 -42.81
N GLU A 67 -2.02 12.66 -42.76
CA GLU A 67 -1.29 13.07 -41.56
C GLU A 67 -2.23 13.31 -40.37
N LYS A 68 -3.39 13.96 -40.59
CA LYS A 68 -4.40 14.15 -39.54
C LYS A 68 -4.93 12.81 -39.01
N SER A 69 -5.14 11.83 -39.89
CA SER A 69 -5.60 10.49 -39.50
C SER A 69 -4.55 9.77 -38.63
N GLU A 70 -3.28 9.88 -38.98
CA GLU A 70 -2.17 9.31 -38.20
C GLU A 70 -2.03 9.98 -36.83
N LEU A 71 -2.13 11.32 -36.78
CA LEU A 71 -2.13 12.06 -35.51
C LEU A 71 -3.31 11.65 -34.62
N LYS A 72 -4.50 11.40 -35.18
CA LYS A 72 -5.64 10.88 -34.41
C LYS A 72 -5.37 9.48 -33.84
N LYS A 73 -4.76 8.59 -34.61
CA LYS A 73 -4.37 7.26 -34.12
C LYS A 73 -3.36 7.36 -32.98
N SER A 74 -2.34 8.21 -33.15
CA SER A 74 -1.33 8.47 -32.12
C SER A 74 -1.96 9.06 -30.84
N LEU A 75 -2.91 9.99 -30.98
CA LEU A 75 -3.67 10.54 -29.86
C LEU A 75 -4.39 9.43 -29.08
N MET A 76 -5.11 8.54 -29.77
CA MET A 76 -5.83 7.44 -29.10
C MET A 76 -4.89 6.51 -28.35
N GLN A 77 -3.76 6.13 -28.97
CA GLN A 77 -2.75 5.29 -28.31
C GLN A 77 -2.17 5.98 -27.06
N LYS A 78 -1.89 7.28 -27.12
CA LYS A 78 -1.37 8.02 -25.97
C LYS A 78 -2.42 8.21 -24.87
N GLN A 79 -3.70 8.34 -25.22
CA GLN A 79 -4.79 8.37 -24.25
C GLN A 79 -4.98 7.02 -23.54
N GLU A 80 -4.79 5.91 -24.26
CA GLU A 80 -4.82 4.56 -23.67
C GLU A 80 -3.64 4.37 -22.70
N LEU A 81 -2.43 4.73 -23.12
CA LEU A 81 -1.24 4.73 -22.24
C LEU A 81 -1.44 5.61 -21.00
N LEU A 82 -2.12 6.75 -21.12
CA LEU A 82 -2.43 7.60 -19.97
C LEU A 82 -3.32 6.89 -18.95
N LYS A 83 -4.32 6.14 -19.41
CA LYS A 83 -5.20 5.34 -18.53
C LYS A 83 -4.42 4.25 -17.82
N ASP A 84 -3.58 3.53 -18.55
CA ASP A 84 -2.77 2.46 -17.98
C ASP A 84 -1.84 2.99 -16.88
N VAL A 85 -1.18 4.13 -17.12
CA VAL A 85 -0.32 4.78 -16.12
C VAL A 85 -1.13 5.27 -14.92
N GLN A 86 -2.35 5.79 -15.12
CA GLN A 86 -3.24 6.17 -14.02
C GLN A 86 -3.64 4.98 -13.15
N ASP A 87 -3.96 3.85 -13.78
CA ASP A 87 -4.38 2.65 -13.07
C ASP A 87 -3.19 1.99 -12.35
N GLU A 88 -2.00 1.98 -12.97
CA GLU A 88 -0.75 1.57 -12.31
C GLU A 88 -0.48 2.40 -11.06
N TYR A 89 -0.60 3.73 -11.14
CA TYR A 89 -0.40 4.63 -10.01
C TYR A 89 -1.41 4.40 -8.89
N LYS A 90 -2.70 4.26 -9.22
CA LYS A 90 -3.75 3.98 -8.22
C LYS A 90 -3.51 2.64 -7.52
N ASN A 91 -3.19 1.60 -8.27
CA ASN A 91 -2.96 0.27 -7.72
C ASN A 91 -1.73 0.24 -6.82
N ARG A 92 -0.64 0.92 -7.21
CA ARG A 92 0.54 1.05 -6.36
C ARG A 92 0.22 1.70 -5.03
N LYS A 93 -0.52 2.82 -5.05
CA LYS A 93 -0.93 3.52 -3.82
C LYS A 93 -1.81 2.64 -2.92
N ILE A 94 -2.71 1.86 -3.51
CA ILE A 94 -3.54 0.90 -2.77
C ILE A 94 -2.68 -0.17 -2.11
N GLU A 95 -1.70 -0.74 -2.82
CA GLU A 95 -0.79 -1.75 -2.25
C GLU A 95 0.08 -1.19 -1.12
N GLU A 96 0.63 0.02 -1.27
CA GLU A 96 1.37 0.69 -0.20
C GLU A 96 0.51 0.90 1.06
N HIS A 97 -0.77 1.26 0.89
CA HIS A 97 -1.70 1.36 2.01
C HIS A 97 -2.02 0.00 2.65
N LYS A 98 -2.19 -1.06 1.85
CA LYS A 98 -2.40 -2.42 2.37
C LYS A 98 -1.20 -2.92 3.16
N GLU A 99 0.01 -2.74 2.63
CA GLU A 99 1.24 -3.11 3.33
C GLU A 99 1.35 -2.37 4.68
N SER A 100 1.08 -1.06 4.71
CA SER A 100 1.09 -0.30 5.96
C SER A 100 0.02 -0.74 6.97
N LEU A 101 -1.17 -1.10 6.49
CA LEU A 101 -2.24 -1.63 7.35
C LEU A 101 -1.85 -2.99 7.93
N GLN A 102 -1.26 -3.86 7.12
CA GLN A 102 -0.79 -5.17 7.56
C GLN A 102 0.31 -5.03 8.62
N GLU A 103 1.29 -4.14 8.42
CA GLU A 103 2.33 -3.86 9.41
C GLU A 103 1.76 -3.38 10.75
N LYS A 104 0.76 -2.49 10.72
CA LYS A 104 0.08 -2.03 11.95
C LYS A 104 -0.69 -3.16 12.63
N GLN A 105 -1.32 -4.03 11.85
CA GLN A 105 -2.05 -5.17 12.36
C GLN A 105 -1.11 -6.19 13.03
N ASP A 106 0.01 -6.50 12.39
CA ASP A 106 1.02 -7.41 12.94
C ASP A 106 1.62 -6.85 14.24
N ALA A 107 1.94 -5.55 14.28
CA ALA A 107 2.43 -4.88 15.48
C ALA A 107 1.40 -4.92 16.63
N TYR A 108 0.10 -4.76 16.32
CA TYR A 108 -0.97 -4.86 17.31
C TYR A 108 -1.10 -6.27 17.87
N VAL A 109 -1.06 -7.30 17.02
CA VAL A 109 -1.09 -8.70 17.42
C VAL A 109 0.11 -9.05 18.29
N GLU A 110 1.30 -8.56 17.95
CA GLU A 110 2.50 -8.80 18.76
C GLU A 110 2.39 -8.17 20.15
N LYS A 111 1.91 -6.93 20.24
CA LYS A 111 1.71 -6.23 21.51
C LYS A 111 0.69 -6.93 22.40
N THR A 112 -0.48 -7.24 21.86
CA THR A 112 -1.54 -7.95 22.61
C THR A 112 -1.11 -9.36 23.01
N GLY A 113 -0.35 -10.06 22.16
CA GLY A 113 0.25 -11.35 22.48
C GLY A 113 1.27 -11.29 23.62
N LYS A 114 2.11 -10.25 23.67
CA LYS A 114 3.04 -10.00 24.79
C LYS A 114 2.29 -9.71 26.09
N GLU A 115 1.28 -8.84 26.06
CA GLU A 115 0.45 -8.52 27.23
C GLU A 115 -0.29 -9.76 27.77
N ALA A 116 -0.83 -10.59 26.89
CA ALA A 116 -1.46 -11.86 27.27
C ALA A 116 -0.48 -12.83 27.96
N LYS A 117 0.78 -12.90 27.51
CA LYS A 117 1.82 -13.72 28.17
C LYS A 117 2.16 -13.18 29.56
N HIS A 118 2.26 -11.86 29.72
CA HIS A 118 2.53 -11.23 31.01
C HIS A 118 1.40 -11.47 32.01
N THR A 119 0.14 -11.31 31.60
CA THR A 119 -1.02 -11.57 32.47
C THR A 119 -1.13 -13.04 32.85
N ALA A 120 -0.92 -13.96 31.90
CA ALA A 120 -0.90 -15.40 32.16
C ALA A 120 0.17 -15.78 33.20
N LYS A 121 1.37 -15.20 33.09
CA LYS A 121 2.45 -15.39 34.06
C LYS A 121 2.07 -14.87 35.45
N ALA A 122 1.53 -13.66 35.54
CA ALA A 122 1.09 -13.07 36.81
C ALA A 122 0.01 -13.91 37.50
N ILE A 123 -0.96 -14.43 36.74
CA ILE A 123 -2.00 -15.33 37.25
C ILE A 123 -1.38 -16.65 37.77
N ALA A 124 -0.41 -17.23 37.06
CA ALA A 124 0.25 -18.45 37.47
C ALA A 124 1.03 -18.25 38.78
N GLU A 125 1.77 -17.15 38.91
CA GLU A 125 2.51 -16.78 40.13
C GLU A 125 1.56 -16.54 41.31
N ALA A 126 0.45 -15.83 41.09
CA ALA A 126 -0.58 -15.63 42.11
C ALA A 126 -1.18 -16.96 42.59
N LYS A 127 -1.48 -17.90 41.68
CA LYS A 127 -1.97 -19.25 42.03
C LYS A 127 -0.96 -20.02 42.89
N ILE A 128 0.33 -19.93 42.57
CA ILE A 128 1.40 -20.57 43.37
C ILE A 128 1.49 -19.92 44.75
N ALA A 129 1.44 -18.60 44.84
CA ALA A 129 1.48 -17.86 46.10
C ALA A 129 0.32 -18.25 47.02
N VAL A 130 -0.90 -18.33 46.48
CA VAL A 130 -2.10 -18.77 47.22
C VAL A 130 -1.92 -20.21 47.74
N ARG A 131 -1.41 -21.13 46.91
CA ARG A 131 -1.13 -22.51 47.36
C ARG A 131 -0.10 -22.54 48.49
N ARG A 132 0.99 -21.77 48.38
CA ARG A 132 2.04 -21.67 49.42
C ARG A 132 1.47 -21.12 50.73
N ALA A 133 0.68 -20.04 50.66
CA ALA A 133 0.02 -19.45 51.82
C ALA A 133 -0.93 -20.46 52.49
N ARG A 134 -1.74 -21.18 51.71
CA ARG A 134 -2.66 -22.20 52.22
C ARG A 134 -1.92 -23.35 52.91
N TRP A 135 -0.80 -23.81 52.34
CA TRP A 135 0.04 -24.85 52.94
C TRP A 135 0.67 -24.37 54.26
N ALA A 136 1.22 -23.15 54.29
CA ALA A 136 1.79 -22.56 55.50
C ALA A 136 0.75 -22.46 56.63
N MET A 137 -0.47 -21.99 56.33
CA MET A 137 -1.57 -21.94 57.30
C MET A 137 -1.95 -23.33 57.83
N ARG A 138 -2.02 -24.34 56.94
CA ARG A 138 -2.32 -25.73 57.32
C ARG A 138 -1.24 -26.35 58.21
N ASN A 139 0.02 -26.00 57.98
CA ASN A 139 1.14 -26.49 58.79
C ASN A 139 1.27 -25.76 60.13
N ARG A 140 0.94 -24.46 60.17
CA ARG A 140 0.89 -23.68 61.42
C ARG A 140 -0.15 -24.25 62.39
N THR A 141 -1.33 -24.56 61.88
CA THR A 141 -2.43 -25.17 62.66
C THR A 141 -2.14 -26.61 63.11
N ARG A 142 -1.44 -27.41 62.28
CA ARG A 142 -1.01 -28.78 62.65
C ARG A 142 0.17 -28.80 63.65
N GLY A 143 1.14 -27.89 63.50
CA GLY A 143 2.28 -27.76 64.41
C GLY A 143 1.89 -27.29 65.81
N GLY A 144 0.91 -26.37 65.90
CA GLY A 144 0.35 -25.91 67.17
C GLY A 144 -0.35 -27.02 67.96
N LYS A 145 -1.16 -27.86 67.30
CA LYS A 145 -1.82 -29.02 67.92
C LYS A 145 -0.83 -30.06 68.44
N ARG A 146 0.23 -30.37 67.68
CA ARG A 146 1.29 -31.31 68.11
C ARG A 146 2.07 -30.79 69.33
N LYS A 147 2.37 -29.49 69.39
CA LYS A 147 3.04 -28.89 70.56
C LYS A 147 2.13 -28.86 71.79
N SER A 148 0.83 -28.59 71.65
CA SER A 148 -0.10 -28.59 72.80
C SER A 148 -0.35 -30.00 73.36
N GLN A 149 -0.46 -31.02 72.49
CA GLN A 149 -0.56 -32.42 72.91
C GLN A 149 0.73 -32.93 73.60
N LYS A 150 1.91 -32.53 73.09
CA LYS A 150 3.20 -32.89 73.73
C LYS A 150 3.38 -32.23 75.10
N LYS A 151 2.84 -31.02 75.29
CA LYS A 151 2.83 -30.32 76.59
C LYS A 151 1.90 -31.03 77.60
N LYS A 152 0.69 -31.42 77.18
CA LYS A 152 -0.25 -32.20 78.03
C LYS A 152 0.30 -33.58 78.43
N ARG A 153 0.99 -34.29 77.53
CA ARG A 153 1.64 -35.59 77.83
C ARG A 153 2.83 -35.49 78.79
N ARG A 154 3.51 -34.34 78.85
CA ARG A 154 4.63 -34.12 79.79
C ARG A 154 4.14 -33.79 81.20
N THR A 155 3.00 -33.12 81.33
CA THR A 155 2.40 -32.79 82.63
C THR A 155 1.64 -33.98 83.25
N SER A 156 1.20 -34.96 82.46
CA SER A 156 0.56 -36.18 82.97
C SER A 156 1.54 -37.27 83.43
N LYS A 157 2.85 -37.12 83.14
CA LYS A 157 3.92 -38.05 83.59
C LYS A 157 4.67 -37.55 84.83
N ARG A 158 4.23 -36.43 85.42
CA ARG A 158 4.82 -35.80 86.62
C ARG A 158 3.89 -35.87 87.84
N LYS A 159 2.87 -36.74 87.79
CA LYS A 159 2.05 -37.12 88.95
C LYS A 159 2.31 -38.58 89.23
#